data_AF-A0AAD3Y635-F1
#
_entry.id   AF-A0AAD3Y635-F1
#
_cell.length_a   1.000
_cell.length_b   1.000
_cell.length_c   1.000
_cell.angle_alpha   90.00
_cell.angle_beta   90.00
_cell.angle_gamma   90.00
#
_symmetry.space_group_name_H-M   'P 1'
#
loop_
_entity.id
_entity.type
_entity.pdbx_description
1 polymer ?
#
loop_
_entity_poly.entity_id
_entity_poly.type
_entity_poly.pdbx_seq_one_letter_code
_entity_poly.pdbx_strand_id
1 'polypeptide(L)'
;MEGFKIQKLMSVAALLTLLPLSAGIDNPAVTSLVCTSQITLANHACLTIPRTRTSPRMLASQPVQSPDAASAPAQGDRRGHTHRRRQRTFRETQQQQECCHWLHEVDAACVCELLVRLPVFLSKPLHNYTVVVDEKCSVTFECGGRLVKA
;
A
#
# COMPACT_ATOMS: atom_id res chain seq x y z
N MET A 1 12.28 -51.12 30.73
CA MET A 1 13.08 -50.33 29.77
C MET A 1 12.24 -49.51 28.77
N GLU A 2 10.90 -49.54 28.84
CA GLU A 2 10.03 -48.88 27.86
C GLU A 2 9.68 -47.42 28.21
N GLY A 3 9.63 -47.08 29.50
CA GLY A 3 9.35 -45.71 29.96
C GLY A 3 10.39 -44.66 29.54
N PHE A 4 11.66 -45.06 29.36
CA PHE A 4 12.71 -44.13 28.92
C PHE A 4 12.52 -43.70 27.47
N LYS A 5 11.92 -44.56 26.62
CA LYS A 5 11.65 -44.24 25.21
C LYS A 5 10.51 -43.23 25.08
N ILE A 6 9.47 -43.39 25.89
CA ILE A 6 8.30 -42.50 25.90
C ILE A 6 8.68 -41.13 26.45
N GLN A 7 9.51 -41.08 27.51
CA GLN A 7 10.03 -39.82 28.05
C GLN A 7 10.83 -39.03 27.01
N LYS A 8 11.68 -39.71 26.22
CA LYS A 8 12.47 -39.07 25.15
C LYS A 8 11.60 -38.58 23.99
N LEU A 9 10.55 -39.31 23.63
CA LEU A 9 9.61 -38.90 22.57
C LEU A 9 8.82 -37.66 22.98
N MET A 10 8.34 -37.63 24.22
CA MET A 10 7.58 -36.49 24.74
C MET A 10 8.45 -35.24 24.89
N SER A 11 9.72 -35.37 25.27
CA SER A 11 10.62 -34.22 25.37
C SER A 11 10.99 -33.63 24.00
N VAL A 12 11.16 -34.48 22.97
CA VAL A 12 11.40 -34.01 21.59
C VAL A 12 10.15 -33.34 21.02
N ALA A 13 8.96 -33.93 21.20
CA ALA A 13 7.71 -33.34 20.76
C ALA A 13 7.42 -32.00 21.45
N ALA A 14 7.64 -31.92 22.77
CA ALA A 14 7.50 -30.68 23.53
C ALA A 14 8.48 -29.60 23.04
N LEU A 15 9.74 -29.98 22.77
CA LEU A 15 10.74 -29.07 22.21
C LEU A 15 10.31 -28.55 20.83
N LEU A 16 9.82 -29.42 19.94
CA LEU A 16 9.30 -29.03 18.62
C LEU A 16 8.08 -28.10 18.69
N THR A 17 7.22 -28.23 19.70
CA THR A 17 6.06 -27.34 19.90
C THR A 17 6.40 -26.02 20.60
N LEU A 18 7.51 -25.98 21.36
CA LEU A 18 7.97 -24.81 22.09
C LEU A 18 8.94 -23.94 21.28
N LEU A 19 9.53 -24.46 20.20
CA LEU A 19 10.17 -23.61 19.22
C LEU A 19 9.07 -22.83 18.48
N PRO A 20 9.03 -21.49 18.60
CA PRO A 20 8.20 -20.73 17.71
C PRO A 20 8.73 -20.98 16.30
N LEU A 21 7.89 -21.49 15.39
CA LEU A 21 8.19 -21.62 13.96
C LEU A 21 8.41 -20.25 13.28
N SER A 22 8.51 -19.17 14.07
CA SER A 22 9.12 -17.91 13.68
C SER A 22 10.64 -17.99 13.88
N ALA A 23 11.30 -18.98 13.27
CA ALA A 23 12.62 -18.69 12.74
C ALA A 23 12.36 -17.73 11.57
N GLY A 24 12.28 -16.44 11.89
CA GLY A 24 12.36 -15.39 10.89
C GLY A 24 13.50 -15.77 9.98
N ILE A 25 13.21 -15.87 8.69
CA ILE A 25 14.25 -16.11 7.71
C ILE A 25 15.06 -14.80 7.65
N ASP A 26 15.95 -14.59 8.61
CA ASP A 26 16.96 -13.54 8.63
C ASP A 26 18.11 -13.89 7.67
N ASN A 27 17.78 -14.57 6.56
CA ASN A 27 18.70 -14.67 5.44
C ASN A 27 18.33 -13.57 4.45
N PRO A 28 19.13 -12.48 4.35
CA PRO A 28 18.83 -11.35 3.47
C PRO A 28 18.64 -11.78 2.01
N ALA A 29 19.27 -12.88 1.58
CA ALA A 29 19.08 -13.44 0.25
C ALA A 29 17.66 -14.01 0.04
N VAL A 30 17.09 -14.68 1.05
CA VAL A 30 15.75 -15.26 0.96
C VAL A 30 14.69 -14.18 1.10
N THR A 31 14.88 -13.20 1.99
CA THR A 31 13.99 -12.03 2.10
C THR A 31 13.95 -11.25 0.78
N SER A 32 15.11 -10.98 0.18
CA SER A 32 15.18 -10.30 -1.13
C SER A 32 14.48 -11.09 -2.24
N LEU A 33 14.58 -12.43 -2.23
CA LEU A 33 13.92 -13.29 -3.22
C LEU A 33 12.39 -13.25 -3.06
N VAL A 34 11.90 -13.32 -1.82
CA VAL A 34 10.46 -13.20 -1.50
C VAL A 34 9.93 -11.83 -1.92
N CYS A 35 10.61 -10.75 -1.56
CA CYS A 35 10.22 -9.40 -1.93
C CYS A 35 10.19 -9.18 -3.45
N THR A 36 11.16 -9.72 -4.17
CA THR A 36 11.18 -9.63 -5.65
C THR A 36 9.95 -10.30 -6.25
N SER A 37 9.59 -11.48 -5.75
CA SER A 37 8.44 -12.23 -6.24
C SER A 37 7.11 -11.51 -5.96
N GLN A 38 6.92 -10.98 -4.75
CA GLN A 38 5.72 -10.24 -4.36
C GLN A 38 5.55 -8.95 -5.18
N ILE A 39 6.63 -8.16 -5.30
CA ILE A 39 6.62 -6.91 -6.07
C ILE A 39 6.38 -7.20 -7.56
N THR A 40 6.98 -8.26 -8.11
CA THR A 40 6.78 -8.65 -9.51
C THR A 40 5.32 -9.00 -9.79
N LEU A 41 4.68 -9.70 -8.86
CA LEU A 41 3.28 -10.12 -9.01
C LEU A 41 2.31 -8.94 -8.92
N ALA A 42 2.52 -8.04 -7.96
CA ALA A 42 1.79 -6.79 -7.87
C ALA A 42 2.00 -5.91 -9.12
N ASN A 43 3.24 -5.77 -9.59
CA ASN A 43 3.54 -5.03 -10.81
C ASN A 43 2.81 -5.63 -12.02
N HIS A 44 2.86 -6.94 -12.21
CA HIS A 44 2.16 -7.61 -13.30
C HIS A 44 0.65 -7.34 -13.27
N ALA A 45 0.01 -7.47 -12.10
CA ALA A 45 -1.41 -7.18 -11.94
C ALA A 45 -1.75 -5.72 -12.26
N CYS A 46 -0.94 -4.78 -11.75
CA CYS A 46 -1.21 -3.35 -11.86
C CYS A 46 -0.83 -2.73 -13.21
N LEU A 47 0.06 -3.37 -14.00
CA LEU A 47 0.44 -2.88 -15.33
C LEU A 47 -0.71 -2.88 -16.35
N THR A 48 -1.75 -3.67 -16.10
CA THR A 48 -2.92 -3.79 -16.99
C THR A 48 -3.95 -2.67 -16.80
N ILE A 49 -3.81 -1.87 -15.74
CA ILE A 49 -4.77 -0.83 -15.40
C ILE A 49 -4.47 0.44 -16.20
N PRO A 50 -5.49 1.10 -16.79
CA PRO A 50 -5.31 2.42 -17.37
C PRO A 50 -4.78 3.37 -16.30
N ARG A 51 -3.64 4.04 -16.54
CA ARG A 51 -3.11 5.09 -15.66
C ARG A 51 -4.05 6.28 -15.65
N THR A 52 -5.17 6.17 -14.94
CA THR A 52 -6.06 7.28 -14.67
C THR A 52 -5.31 8.22 -13.76
N ARG A 53 -4.88 9.37 -14.31
CA ARG A 53 -4.33 10.47 -13.53
C ARG A 53 -5.24 10.68 -12.32
N THR A 54 -4.71 10.43 -11.14
CA THR A 54 -5.35 10.70 -9.85
C THR A 54 -6.02 12.06 -9.96
N SER A 55 -7.35 12.09 -9.93
CA SER A 55 -8.10 13.34 -10.07
C SER A 55 -7.66 14.28 -8.93
N PRO A 56 -7.22 15.53 -9.21
CA PRO A 56 -6.71 16.46 -8.19
C PRO A 56 -7.69 16.75 -7.04
N ARG A 57 -8.96 16.33 -7.17
CA ARG A 57 -10.01 16.55 -6.18
C ARG A 57 -9.76 15.84 -4.85
N MET A 58 -9.02 14.74 -4.82
CA MET A 58 -8.68 14.04 -3.57
C MET A 58 -7.67 14.81 -2.71
N LEU A 59 -6.80 15.64 -3.33
CA LEU A 59 -5.83 16.47 -2.60
C LEU A 59 -6.45 17.75 -1.99
N ALA A 60 -7.67 18.13 -2.41
CA ALA A 60 -8.28 19.41 -2.06
C ALA A 60 -9.18 19.38 -0.82
N SER A 61 -9.30 18.23 -0.14
CA SER A 61 -10.12 18.09 1.09
C SER A 61 -9.36 18.55 2.34
N GLN A 62 -8.72 19.73 2.30
CA GLN A 62 -8.37 20.45 3.52
C GLN A 62 -9.43 21.53 3.77
N PRO A 63 -10.12 21.53 4.93
CA PRO A 63 -11.14 22.52 5.21
C PRO A 63 -10.46 23.84 5.59
N VAL A 64 -10.35 24.76 4.62
CA VAL A 64 -10.09 26.18 4.92
C VAL A 64 -11.40 26.77 5.43
N GLN A 65 -11.49 26.99 6.74
CA GLN A 65 -12.56 27.80 7.33
C GLN A 65 -12.36 29.26 6.92
N SER A 66 -13.39 29.86 6.34
CA SER A 66 -13.52 31.31 6.25
C SER A 66 -15.01 31.65 6.32
N PRO A 67 -15.48 32.42 7.34
CA PRO A 67 -16.82 32.96 7.33
C PRO A 67 -16.83 34.42 6.85
N ASP A 68 -18.00 34.80 6.35
CA ASP A 68 -18.57 36.14 6.21
C ASP A 68 -18.24 36.98 4.95
N ALA A 69 -19.20 37.07 4.02
CA ALA A 69 -20.17 38.18 3.97
C ALA A 69 -20.70 38.50 2.54
N ALA A 70 -21.99 38.85 2.53
CA ALA A 70 -22.70 39.73 1.59
C ALA A 70 -23.19 39.18 0.22
N SER A 71 -24.51 38.98 0.19
CA SER A 71 -25.38 38.82 -0.98
C SER A 71 -25.59 40.12 -1.75
N ALA A 72 -25.65 40.03 -3.09
CA ALA A 72 -26.40 40.95 -3.95
C ALA A 72 -26.83 40.21 -5.25
N PRO A 73 -28.08 40.33 -5.74
CA PRO A 73 -28.52 39.65 -6.96
C PRO A 73 -28.45 40.61 -8.15
N ALA A 74 -27.48 40.42 -9.04
CA ALA A 74 -27.47 41.06 -10.34
C ALA A 74 -28.09 40.12 -11.38
N GLN A 75 -29.26 40.51 -11.88
CA GLN A 75 -29.92 39.93 -13.05
C GLN A 75 -28.98 40.01 -14.25
N GLY A 76 -28.72 38.87 -14.87
CA GLY A 76 -27.98 38.77 -16.11
C GLY A 76 -28.40 37.51 -16.85
N ASP A 77 -29.20 37.70 -17.90
CA ASP A 77 -29.53 36.70 -18.90
C ASP A 77 -28.24 36.08 -19.47
N ARG A 78 -27.90 34.89 -18.98
CA ARG A 78 -26.86 34.05 -19.57
C ARG A 78 -27.46 32.68 -19.80
N ARG A 79 -27.79 32.42 -21.07
CA ARG A 79 -28.03 31.08 -21.61
C ARG A 79 -26.75 30.27 -21.46
N GLY A 80 -26.50 29.79 -20.26
CA GLY A 80 -25.39 28.90 -19.94
C GLY A 80 -25.76 27.51 -20.40
N HIS A 81 -25.16 27.05 -21.49
CA HIS A 81 -25.14 25.64 -21.84
C HIS A 81 -24.51 24.89 -20.66
N THR A 82 -25.37 24.26 -19.86
CA THR A 82 -24.96 23.39 -18.78
C THR A 82 -24.40 22.14 -19.42
N HIS A 83 -23.09 22.14 -19.66
CA HIS A 83 -22.36 20.90 -19.86
C HIS A 83 -22.55 20.08 -18.60
N ARG A 84 -23.56 19.19 -18.61
CA ARG A 84 -23.67 18.07 -17.69
C ARG A 84 -22.35 17.31 -17.85
N ARG A 85 -21.37 17.63 -17.00
CA ARG A 85 -20.27 16.73 -16.71
C ARG A 85 -20.95 15.47 -16.26
N ARG A 86 -21.06 14.50 -17.16
CA ARG A 86 -21.37 13.11 -16.80
C ARG A 86 -20.34 12.81 -15.73
N GLN A 87 -20.77 12.84 -14.47
CA GLN A 87 -20.03 12.23 -13.39
C GLN A 87 -19.90 10.80 -13.88
N ARG A 88 -18.72 10.46 -14.39
CA ARG A 88 -18.39 9.07 -14.68
C ARG A 88 -18.42 8.45 -13.30
N THR A 89 -19.53 7.80 -12.96
CA THR A 89 -19.56 6.84 -11.86
C THR A 89 -18.44 5.89 -12.18
N PHE A 90 -17.34 6.05 -11.44
CA PHE A 90 -16.16 5.24 -11.62
C PHE A 90 -16.57 3.80 -11.33
N ARG A 91 -16.67 3.00 -12.38
CA ARG A 91 -16.92 1.57 -12.27
C ARG A 91 -15.57 0.91 -12.22
N GLU A 92 -15.21 0.50 -11.02
CA GLU A 92 -14.05 -0.35 -10.75
C GLU A 92 -14.07 -1.57 -11.68
N THR A 93 -12.95 -1.79 -12.36
CA THR A 93 -12.76 -2.92 -13.27
C THR A 93 -12.20 -4.13 -12.52
N GLN A 94 -12.34 -5.32 -13.11
CA GLN A 94 -11.74 -6.53 -12.54
C GLN A 94 -10.22 -6.39 -12.40
N GLN A 95 -9.55 -5.75 -13.36
CA GLN A 95 -8.11 -5.51 -13.29
C GLN A 95 -7.73 -4.62 -12.10
N GLN A 96 -8.57 -3.63 -11.75
CA GLN A 96 -8.35 -2.77 -10.59
C GLN A 96 -8.47 -3.54 -9.29
N GLN A 97 -9.45 -4.43 -9.19
CA GLN A 97 -9.61 -5.34 -8.05
C GLN A 97 -8.43 -6.28 -7.90
N GLU A 98 -7.98 -6.89 -9.00
CA GLU A 98 -6.84 -7.81 -9.00
C GLU A 98 -5.54 -7.12 -8.59
N CYS A 99 -5.25 -5.92 -9.10
CA CYS A 99 -4.11 -5.13 -8.65
C CYS A 99 -4.22 -4.74 -7.18
N CYS A 100 -5.40 -4.28 -6.75
CA CYS A 100 -5.63 -3.92 -5.36
C CYS A 100 -5.35 -5.10 -4.42
N HIS A 101 -5.86 -6.28 -4.79
CA HIS A 101 -5.61 -7.52 -4.07
C HIS A 101 -4.11 -7.82 -3.96
N TRP A 102 -3.39 -7.84 -5.09
CA TRP A 102 -1.96 -8.12 -5.06
C TRP A 102 -1.14 -7.05 -4.34
N LEU A 103 -1.55 -5.79 -4.34
CA LEU A 103 -0.91 -4.73 -3.56
C LEU A 103 -1.07 -4.92 -2.05
N HIS A 104 -2.22 -5.44 -1.60
CA HIS A 104 -2.43 -5.75 -0.18
C HIS A 104 -1.60 -6.94 0.31
N GLU A 105 -1.21 -7.85 -0.59
CA GLU A 105 -0.35 -9.00 -0.25
C GLU A 105 1.15 -8.67 -0.23
N VAL A 106 1.55 -7.48 -0.71
CA VAL A 106 2.94 -7.04 -0.64
C VAL A 106 3.28 -6.63 0.78
N ASP A 107 4.39 -7.18 1.31
CA ASP A 107 4.86 -6.80 2.64
C ASP A 107 5.47 -5.38 2.65
N ALA A 108 5.17 -4.61 3.70
CA ALA A 108 5.72 -3.27 3.88
C ALA A 108 7.26 -3.27 3.93
N ALA A 109 7.89 -4.28 4.54
CA ALA A 109 9.34 -4.41 4.59
C ALA A 109 9.96 -4.47 3.19
N CYS A 110 9.30 -5.16 2.25
CA CYS A 110 9.74 -5.27 0.86
C CYS A 110 9.68 -3.91 0.13
N VAL A 111 8.60 -3.16 0.33
CA VAL A 111 8.46 -1.80 -0.23
C VAL A 111 9.49 -0.86 0.38
N CYS A 112 9.65 -0.87 1.70
CA CYS A 112 10.59 0.01 2.39
C CYS A 112 12.04 -0.29 2.01
N GLU A 113 12.43 -1.57 1.84
CA GLU A 113 13.77 -1.93 1.36
C GLU A 113 14.04 -1.43 -0.06
N LEU A 114 13.02 -1.44 -0.93
CA LEU A 114 13.15 -0.87 -2.27
C LEU A 114 13.32 0.65 -2.22
N LEU A 115 12.55 1.34 -1.38
CA LEU A 115 12.55 2.80 -1.30
C LEU A 115 13.85 3.38 -0.72
N VAL A 116 14.55 2.65 0.16
CA VAL A 116 15.88 3.07 0.64
C VAL A 116 16.99 2.94 -0.40
N ARG A 117 16.78 2.17 -1.48
CA ARG A 117 17.73 2.06 -2.61
C ARG A 117 17.58 3.21 -3.61
N LEU A 118 16.56 4.05 -3.46
CA LEU A 118 16.41 5.24 -4.29
C LEU A 118 17.58 6.20 -4.04
N PRO A 119 17.96 7.00 -5.04
CA PRO A 119 18.93 8.07 -4.84
C PRO A 119 18.55 8.98 -3.66
N VAL A 120 19.54 9.52 -2.96
CA VAL A 120 19.37 10.30 -1.72
C VAL A 120 18.35 11.45 -1.80
N PHE A 121 18.12 12.01 -2.99
CA PHE A 121 17.16 13.09 -3.22
C PHE A 121 15.70 12.62 -3.26
N LEU A 122 15.43 11.32 -3.40
CA LEU A 122 14.09 10.72 -3.39
C LEU A 122 13.84 9.86 -2.14
N SER A 123 14.90 9.41 -1.47
CA SER A 123 14.79 8.63 -0.25
C SER A 123 14.38 9.53 0.93
N LYS A 124 13.23 9.26 1.55
CA LYS A 124 12.88 9.80 2.87
C LYS A 124 13.11 8.72 3.92
N PRO A 125 13.74 9.02 5.07
CA PRO A 125 13.96 8.02 6.10
C PRO A 125 12.63 7.57 6.71
N LEU A 126 11.82 8.47 7.29
CA LEU A 126 10.49 8.16 7.82
C LEU A 126 9.42 8.62 6.82
N HIS A 127 8.68 7.68 6.23
CA HIS A 127 7.64 8.04 5.27
C HIS A 127 6.56 6.96 5.15
N ASN A 128 5.37 7.43 4.78
CA ASN A 128 4.28 6.57 4.35
C ASN A 128 4.26 6.60 2.82
N TYR A 129 4.37 5.42 2.20
CA TYR A 129 4.26 5.27 0.76
C TYR A 129 2.86 4.78 0.40
N THR A 130 2.07 5.63 -0.26
CA THR A 130 0.70 5.30 -0.63
C THR A 130 0.59 5.03 -2.13
N VAL A 131 0.09 3.86 -2.49
CA VAL A 131 -0.27 3.48 -3.86
C VAL A 131 -1.78 3.60 -4.02
N VAL A 132 -2.22 4.49 -4.91
CA VAL A 132 -3.62 4.71 -5.23
C VAL A 132 -3.94 4.01 -6.54
N VAL A 133 -4.76 2.96 -6.48
CA VAL A 133 -5.24 2.22 -7.66
C VAL A 133 -6.43 2.93 -8.27
N ASP A 134 -7.38 3.34 -7.42
CA ASP A 134 -8.59 4.06 -7.80
C ASP A 134 -9.23 4.83 -6.63
N GLU A 135 -10.52 5.22 -6.77
CA GLU A 135 -11.26 5.96 -5.74
C GLU A 135 -11.60 5.13 -4.48
N LYS A 136 -11.53 3.80 -4.56
CA LYS A 136 -11.89 2.87 -3.49
C LYS A 136 -10.69 2.12 -2.91
N CYS A 137 -9.64 1.93 -3.69
CA CYS A 137 -8.44 1.21 -3.28
C CYS A 137 -7.22 2.13 -3.21
N SER A 138 -6.75 2.33 -1.98
CA SER A 138 -5.51 3.02 -1.66
C SER A 138 -4.78 2.25 -0.57
N VAL A 139 -3.58 1.76 -0.88
CA VAL A 139 -2.75 0.98 0.05
C VAL A 139 -1.62 1.85 0.55
N THR A 140 -1.44 1.93 1.87
CA THR A 140 -0.36 2.73 2.49
C THR A 140 0.62 1.80 3.20
N PHE A 141 1.88 1.91 2.83
CA PHE A 141 3.00 1.20 3.44
C PHE A 141 3.73 2.15 4.38
N GLU A 142 3.81 1.80 5.66
CA GLU A 142 4.46 2.60 6.69
C GLU A 142 5.92 2.19 6.82
N CYS A 143 6.83 3.07 6.40
CA CYS A 143 8.27 2.84 6.50
C CYS A 143 8.84 3.55 7.72
N GLY A 144 9.09 2.78 8.78
CA GLY A 144 9.88 3.21 9.92
C GLY A 144 11.32 3.47 9.46
N GLY A 145 11.80 4.71 9.61
CA GLY A 145 13.08 5.10 9.05
C GLY A 145 14.23 4.28 9.59
N ARG A 146 14.93 3.60 8.68
CA ARG A 146 16.24 3.02 8.98
C ARG A 146 17.23 4.17 9.02
N LEU A 147 17.86 4.40 10.17
CA LEU A 147 19.04 5.25 10.27
C LEU A 147 20.12 4.60 9.39
N VAL A 148 20.34 5.17 8.20
CA VAL A 148 21.52 4.83 7.40
C VAL A 148 22.71 5.39 8.17
N LYS A 149 23.53 4.51 8.76
CA LYS A 149 24.77 4.93 9.40
C LYS A 149 25.70 5.44 8.29
N ALA A 150 25.93 6.75 8.28
CA ALA A 150 26.86 7.43 7.37
C ALA A 150 28.31 7.00 7.64
#